data_AF-A0A0C3P9M7-F1
#
_entry.id   AF-A0A0C3P9M7-F1
#
_cell.length_a   1.000
_cell.length_b   1.000
_cell.length_c   1.000
_cell.angle_alpha   90.00
_cell.angle_beta   90.00
_cell.angle_gamma   90.00
#
_symmetry.space_group_name_H-M   'P 1'
#
loop_
_entity.id
_entity.type
_entity.pdbx_description
1 polymer ?
#
loop_
_entity_poly.entity_id
_entity_poly.type
_entity_poly.pdbx_seq_one_letter_code
_entity_poly.pdbx_strand_id
1 'polypeptide(L)'
;MFPSGPLPFTHPDHLEEALALTTAYDIRSIRKGIYYSLVTTTDFEAEEVEVGEQEREMNKRENNLENGQGGIVEDSKTRHSVLSPADVERCGRLMAGIVDHVTPILFTPPTTPHMACTDVFADKWMSLVIPSAISDGGVYKPLETLQFIKQLGWAAEGLCPACVREKREEWTEEQAVVWDKVDRWLG
;
A
#
# COMPACT_ATOMS: atom_id res chain seq x y z
N MET A 1 6.89 -9.45 -18.88
CA MET A 1 7.48 -8.20 -18.36
C MET A 1 6.86 -7.98 -17.00
N PHE A 2 7.64 -7.71 -15.95
CA PHE A 2 7.05 -7.36 -14.65
C PHE A 2 6.36 -6.00 -14.78
N PRO A 3 5.11 -5.87 -14.31
CA PRO A 3 4.38 -4.64 -14.50
C PRO A 3 4.91 -3.54 -13.57
N SER A 4 4.66 -2.29 -13.93
CA SER A 4 5.17 -1.11 -13.24
C SER A 4 4.17 0.05 -13.30
N GLY A 5 4.28 0.96 -12.33
CA GLY A 5 3.50 2.19 -12.29
C GLY A 5 3.82 3.19 -13.41
N PRO A 6 3.17 4.36 -13.43
CA PRO A 6 2.42 4.95 -12.30
C PRO A 6 0.93 4.57 -12.23
N LEU A 7 0.39 3.84 -13.20
CA LEU A 7 -0.97 3.30 -13.10
C LEU A 7 -0.97 2.05 -12.21
N PRO A 8 -2.10 1.69 -11.56
CA PRO A 8 -2.20 0.43 -10.84
C PRO A 8 -1.85 -0.76 -11.74
N PHE A 9 -1.26 -1.77 -11.14
CA PHE A 9 -0.86 -2.96 -11.86
C PHE A 9 -1.11 -4.23 -11.05
N THR A 10 -1.22 -5.35 -11.76
CA THR A 10 -1.36 -6.66 -11.11
C THR A 10 -0.07 -7.01 -10.37
N HIS A 11 -0.20 -7.35 -9.10
CA HIS A 11 0.90 -7.82 -8.27
C HIS A 11 1.10 -9.33 -8.50
N PRO A 12 2.27 -9.77 -9.00
CA PRO A 12 2.58 -11.18 -9.16
C PRO A 12 2.75 -11.89 -7.81
N ASP A 13 2.59 -13.21 -7.78
CA ASP A 13 2.94 -14.03 -6.62
C ASP A 13 4.47 -14.16 -6.45
N HIS A 14 4.92 -14.75 -5.35
CA HIS A 14 6.34 -15.08 -5.09
C HIS A 14 7.28 -13.85 -5.12
N LEU A 15 6.82 -12.75 -4.51
CA LEU A 15 7.50 -11.46 -4.58
C LEU A 15 8.84 -11.45 -3.83
N GLU A 16 8.93 -12.19 -2.73
CA GLU A 16 10.14 -12.33 -1.91
C GLU A 16 11.23 -13.07 -2.69
N GLU A 17 10.90 -14.18 -3.35
CA GLU A 17 11.85 -14.90 -4.21
C GLU A 17 12.22 -14.06 -5.43
N ALA A 18 11.25 -13.37 -6.05
CA ALA A 18 11.51 -12.48 -7.17
C ALA A 18 12.50 -11.37 -6.77
N LEU A 19 12.31 -10.76 -5.59
CA LEU A 19 13.22 -9.73 -5.07
C LEU A 19 14.64 -10.29 -4.86
N ALA A 20 14.76 -11.45 -4.22
CA ALA A 20 16.04 -12.13 -4.02
C ALA A 20 16.77 -12.37 -5.35
N LEU A 21 16.05 -12.83 -6.38
CA LEU A 21 16.60 -13.02 -7.72
C LEU A 21 17.03 -11.69 -8.37
N THR A 22 16.26 -10.62 -8.23
CA THR A 22 16.68 -9.31 -8.78
C THR A 22 17.96 -8.78 -8.15
N THR A 23 18.22 -9.12 -6.89
CA THR A 23 19.45 -8.75 -6.19
C THR A 23 20.60 -9.64 -6.66
N ALA A 24 20.40 -10.96 -6.73
CA ALA A 24 21.41 -11.92 -7.16
C ALA A 24 21.90 -11.68 -8.60
N TYR A 25 21.01 -11.25 -9.50
CA TYR A 25 21.32 -11.01 -10.92
C TYR A 25 21.42 -9.52 -11.29
N ASP A 26 21.43 -8.61 -10.32
CA ASP A 26 21.43 -7.14 -10.49
C ASP A 26 20.38 -6.58 -11.50
N ILE A 27 19.17 -7.14 -11.46
CA ILE A 27 18.06 -6.73 -12.33
C ILE A 27 17.32 -5.54 -11.70
N ARG A 28 17.83 -4.32 -11.93
CA ARG A 28 17.30 -3.10 -11.29
C ARG A 28 15.96 -2.62 -11.83
N SER A 29 15.68 -2.89 -13.11
CA SER A 29 14.54 -2.30 -13.84
C SER A 29 13.17 -2.67 -13.28
N ILE A 30 13.06 -3.78 -12.54
CA ILE A 30 11.78 -4.29 -12.00
C ILE A 30 11.71 -4.21 -10.48
N ARG A 31 12.82 -3.85 -9.82
CA ARG A 31 12.95 -3.91 -8.36
C ARG A 31 11.99 -2.95 -7.65
N LYS A 32 11.78 -1.76 -8.22
CA LYS A 32 10.80 -0.77 -7.76
C LYS A 32 9.38 -1.35 -7.69
N GLY A 33 8.95 -2.03 -8.75
CA GLY A 33 7.63 -2.65 -8.83
C GLY A 33 7.46 -3.81 -7.85
N ILE A 34 8.52 -4.57 -7.62
CA ILE A 34 8.51 -5.67 -6.63
C ILE A 34 8.40 -5.12 -5.21
N TYR A 35 9.20 -4.11 -4.83
CA TYR A 35 9.07 -3.49 -3.49
C TYR A 35 7.70 -2.86 -3.27
N TYR A 36 7.18 -2.13 -4.27
CA TYR A 36 5.82 -1.59 -4.19
C TYR A 36 4.82 -2.73 -3.94
N SER A 37 4.87 -3.79 -4.75
CA SER A 37 3.97 -4.94 -4.60
C SER A 37 4.06 -5.55 -3.21
N LEU A 38 5.27 -5.82 -2.70
CA LEU A 38 5.49 -6.37 -1.36
C LEU A 38 4.80 -5.56 -0.27
N VAL A 39 4.97 -4.23 -0.29
CA VAL A 39 4.38 -3.34 0.70
C VAL A 39 2.85 -3.23 0.54
N THR A 40 2.34 -3.39 -0.68
CA THR A 40 0.91 -3.22 -0.97
C THR A 40 0.07 -4.50 -0.88
N THR A 41 0.68 -5.70 -0.94
CA THR A 41 -0.05 -6.97 -0.94
C THR A 41 0.22 -7.86 0.25
N THR A 42 1.35 -7.66 0.93
CA THR A 42 1.69 -8.44 2.12
C THR A 42 1.30 -7.62 3.35
N ASP A 43 0.66 -8.26 4.34
CA ASP A 43 0.52 -7.69 5.68
C ASP A 43 1.91 -7.61 6.31
N PHE A 44 2.67 -6.60 5.90
CA PHE A 44 4.04 -6.38 6.33
C PHE A 44 3.98 -5.68 7.68
N GLU A 45 3.84 -6.48 8.75
CA GLU A 45 4.08 -6.02 10.11
C GLU A 45 5.58 -5.81 10.26
N ALA A 46 6.03 -4.55 10.16
CA ALA A 46 7.35 -4.19 10.65
C ALA A 46 7.32 -4.45 12.16
N GLU A 47 7.92 -5.55 12.62
CA GLU A 47 8.13 -5.77 14.05
C GLU A 47 8.83 -4.51 14.59
N GLU A 48 8.11 -3.70 15.37
CA GLU A 48 8.73 -2.69 16.21
C GLU A 48 9.71 -3.47 17.08
N VAL A 49 11.01 -3.29 16.84
CA VAL A 49 12.03 -3.86 17.70
C VAL A 49 11.90 -3.15 19.03
N GLU A 50 11.05 -3.69 19.91
CA GLU A 50 11.04 -3.35 21.33
C GLU A 50 12.43 -3.68 21.85
N VAL A 51 13.24 -2.64 22.02
CA VAL A 51 14.52 -2.73 22.72
C VAL A 51 14.20 -2.97 24.18
N GLY A 52 14.03 -4.24 24.54
CA GLY A 52 13.95 -4.68 25.92
C GLY A 52 12.89 -5.75 26.16
N GLU A 53 13.29 -7.01 26.06
CA GLU A 53 13.09 -8.07 27.06
C GLU A 53 13.49 -9.44 26.48
N GLN A 54 14.79 -9.61 26.20
CA GLN A 54 15.42 -10.94 26.11
C GLN A 54 15.48 -11.57 27.51
N GLU A 55 14.34 -11.87 28.14
CA GLU A 55 14.33 -12.66 29.38
C GLU A 55 12.96 -13.23 29.74
N ARG A 56 12.15 -13.70 28.78
CA ARG A 56 10.88 -14.39 29.11
C ARG A 56 10.41 -15.46 28.12
N GLU A 57 11.33 -16.17 27.46
CA GLU A 57 11.00 -17.33 26.59
C GLU A 57 11.54 -18.66 27.13
N MET A 58 11.46 -18.87 28.44
CA MET A 58 11.70 -20.19 29.03
C MET A 58 10.61 -20.52 30.04
N ASN A 59 9.35 -20.65 29.60
CA ASN A 59 8.28 -21.41 30.29
C ASN A 59 6.94 -21.42 29.53
N LYS A 60 6.93 -21.85 28.27
CA LYS A 60 5.66 -22.19 27.60
C LYS A 60 5.83 -23.29 26.54
N ARG A 61 6.50 -24.38 26.92
CA ARG A 61 6.65 -25.59 26.08
C ARG A 61 5.85 -26.81 26.54
N GLU A 62 5.02 -26.68 27.55
CA GLU A 62 4.18 -27.79 28.02
C GLU A 62 2.73 -27.36 28.05
N ASN A 63 2.04 -27.63 26.95
CA ASN A 63 0.66 -28.12 26.86
C ASN A 63 0.03 -27.68 25.54
N ASN A 64 0.07 -28.58 24.55
CA ASN A 64 -1.09 -28.99 23.74
C ASN A 64 -0.60 -29.81 22.54
N LEU A 65 -0.44 -31.12 22.76
CA LEU A 65 -0.67 -32.09 21.70
C LEU A 65 -2.20 -32.28 21.56
N GLU A 66 -2.62 -32.62 20.35
CA GLU A 66 -3.96 -33.02 19.92
C GLU A 66 -4.91 -31.89 19.50
N ASN A 67 -4.88 -31.51 18.20
CA ASN A 67 -5.90 -31.98 17.27
C ASN A 67 -5.50 -31.68 15.81
N GLY A 68 -5.57 -32.69 14.96
CA GLY A 68 -5.23 -32.56 13.54
C GLY A 68 -6.33 -31.90 12.73
N GLN A 69 -5.99 -30.83 12.02
CA GLN A 69 -6.61 -30.44 10.74
C GLN A 69 -5.59 -29.57 9.98
N GLY A 70 -5.05 -30.13 8.91
CA GLY A 70 -4.08 -29.48 8.04
C GLY A 70 -4.72 -28.33 7.27
N GLY A 71 -4.64 -27.13 7.82
CA GLY A 71 -4.53 -25.92 7.04
C GLY A 71 -3.05 -25.54 7.02
N ILE A 72 -2.46 -25.41 5.83
CA ILE A 72 -1.15 -24.78 5.68
C ILE A 72 -1.39 -23.30 6.02
N VAL A 73 -1.30 -22.96 7.30
CA VAL A 73 -1.20 -21.57 7.72
C VAL A 73 0.26 -21.22 7.46
N GLU A 74 0.53 -20.70 6.25
CA GLU A 74 1.79 -20.03 5.96
C GLU A 74 1.89 -18.83 6.90
N ASP A 75 2.58 -19.04 8.01
CA ASP A 75 2.90 -18.03 9.00
C ASP A 75 3.70 -16.90 8.33
N SER A 76 3.32 -15.64 8.51
CA SER A 76 4.02 -14.47 7.94
C SER A 76 5.52 -14.48 8.30
N LYS A 77 5.89 -15.15 9.40
CA LYS A 77 7.29 -15.39 9.82
C LYS A 77 8.11 -16.24 8.84
N THR A 78 7.52 -17.19 8.11
CA THR A 78 8.26 -17.98 7.12
C THR A 78 8.48 -17.22 5.81
N ARG A 79 7.58 -16.30 5.42
CA ARG A 79 7.75 -15.46 4.21
C ARG A 79 8.87 -14.42 4.37
N HIS A 80 8.99 -13.81 5.56
CA HIS A 80 10.10 -12.89 5.87
C HIS A 80 11.48 -13.56 5.93
N SER A 81 11.55 -14.90 6.05
CA SER A 81 12.83 -15.62 6.13
C SER A 81 13.67 -15.57 4.84
N VAL A 82 13.05 -15.19 3.72
CA VAL A 82 13.70 -15.06 2.40
C VAL A 82 14.29 -13.65 2.18
N LEU A 83 13.77 -12.64 2.87
CA LEU A 83 14.20 -11.25 2.68
C LEU A 83 15.48 -10.93 3.45
N SER A 84 16.37 -10.16 2.83
CA SER A 84 17.55 -9.65 3.54
C SER A 84 17.13 -8.57 4.55
N PRO A 85 17.89 -8.37 5.66
CA PRO A 85 17.60 -7.28 6.60
C PRO A 85 17.53 -5.89 5.94
N ALA A 86 18.35 -5.66 4.90
CA ALA A 86 18.32 -4.41 4.13
C ALA A 86 17.04 -4.24 3.31
N ASP A 87 16.46 -5.34 2.82
CA ASP A 87 15.19 -5.31 2.09
C ASP A 87 14.01 -5.08 3.02
N VAL A 88 14.03 -5.69 4.20
CA VAL A 88 13.05 -5.43 5.27
C VAL A 88 13.04 -3.95 5.64
N GLU A 89 14.23 -3.35 5.84
CA GLU A 89 14.37 -1.93 6.15
C GLU A 89 13.84 -1.03 5.02
N ARG A 90 14.13 -1.38 3.75
CA ARG A 90 13.61 -0.66 2.57
C ARG A 90 12.08 -0.73 2.49
N CYS A 91 11.49 -1.92 2.72
CA CYS A 91 10.04 -2.08 2.76
C CYS A 91 9.42 -1.25 3.88
N GLY A 92 10.02 -1.23 5.07
CA GLY A 92 9.57 -0.40 6.19
C GLY A 92 9.58 1.11 5.86
N ARG A 93 10.68 1.62 5.28
CA ARG A 93 10.75 3.02 4.84
C ARG A 93 9.76 3.36 3.74
N LEU A 94 9.59 2.45 2.77
CA LEU A 94 8.61 2.62 1.70
C LEU A 94 7.18 2.70 2.26
N MET A 95 6.82 1.78 3.17
CA MET A 95 5.53 1.79 3.83
C MET A 95 5.28 3.09 4.58
N ALA A 96 6.22 3.52 5.42
CA ALA A 96 6.11 4.78 6.17
C ALA A 96 5.95 5.98 5.22
N GLY A 97 6.75 6.05 4.16
CA GLY A 97 6.66 7.11 3.15
C GLY A 97 5.31 7.17 2.43
N ILE A 98 4.75 6.00 2.07
CA ILE A 98 3.41 5.89 1.47
C ILE A 98 2.35 6.42 2.44
N VAL A 99 2.34 5.92 3.68
CA VAL A 99 1.35 6.30 4.70
C VAL A 99 1.40 7.81 4.98
N ASP A 100 2.60 8.34 5.21
CA ASP A 100 2.80 9.77 5.50
C ASP A 100 2.30 10.66 4.37
N HIS A 101 2.52 10.24 3.12
CA HIS A 101 2.14 11.03 1.95
C HIS A 101 0.65 10.95 1.63
N VAL A 102 0.02 9.77 1.75
CA VAL A 102 -1.35 9.59 1.24
C VAL A 102 -2.43 9.76 2.31
N THR A 103 -2.08 9.64 3.59
CA THR A 103 -3.01 9.91 4.68
C THR A 103 -3.65 11.31 4.55
N PRO A 104 -2.91 12.41 4.33
CA PRO A 104 -3.52 13.73 4.13
C PRO A 104 -4.46 13.78 2.91
N ILE A 105 -4.13 13.08 1.82
CA ILE A 105 -4.93 13.03 0.59
C ILE A 105 -6.27 12.32 0.83
N LEU A 106 -6.25 11.23 1.61
CA LEU A 106 -7.45 10.44 1.88
C LEU A 106 -8.33 11.05 2.95
N PHE A 107 -7.76 11.66 3.99
CA PHE A 107 -8.54 12.17 5.12
C PHE A 107 -8.88 13.67 5.02
N THR A 108 -8.49 14.32 3.91
CA THR A 108 -8.89 15.70 3.62
C THR A 108 -9.71 15.71 2.32
N PRO A 109 -11.03 15.95 2.40
CA PRO A 109 -11.85 16.08 1.20
C PRO A 109 -11.29 17.19 0.29
N PRO A 110 -11.20 16.96 -1.03
CA PRO A 110 -10.61 17.91 -1.94
C PRO A 110 -11.53 19.13 -2.15
N THR A 111 -10.92 20.28 -2.39
CA THR A 111 -11.63 21.49 -2.79
C THR A 111 -11.66 21.63 -4.30
N THR A 112 -12.62 22.40 -4.81
CA THR A 112 -12.74 22.73 -6.23
C THR A 112 -12.97 24.23 -6.43
N PRO A 113 -12.79 24.78 -7.65
CA PRO A 113 -13.12 26.17 -7.95
C PRO A 113 -14.60 26.54 -7.76
N HIS A 114 -15.51 25.56 -7.78
CA HIS A 114 -16.94 25.78 -7.60
C HIS A 114 -17.36 25.36 -6.18
N MET A 115 -17.79 26.32 -5.35
CA MET A 115 -18.16 26.04 -3.95
C MET A 115 -19.18 24.90 -3.81
N ALA A 116 -20.21 24.87 -4.66
CA ALA A 116 -21.20 23.80 -4.65
C ALA A 116 -20.62 22.40 -4.91
N CYS A 117 -19.57 22.28 -5.75
CA CYS A 117 -18.88 21.01 -5.97
C CYS A 117 -17.99 20.63 -4.78
N THR A 118 -17.38 21.63 -4.11
CA THR A 118 -16.64 21.42 -2.85
C THR A 118 -17.56 20.89 -1.76
N ASP A 119 -18.78 21.41 -1.64
CA ASP A 119 -19.77 20.94 -0.68
C ASP A 119 -20.17 19.48 -0.95
N VAL A 120 -20.29 19.07 -2.22
CA VAL A 120 -20.55 17.66 -2.57
C VAL A 120 -19.39 16.77 -2.14
N PHE A 121 -18.13 17.16 -2.37
CA PHE A 121 -17.01 16.39 -1.85
C PHE A 121 -17.06 16.30 -0.33
N ALA A 122 -17.24 17.42 0.37
CA ALA A 122 -17.32 17.42 1.83
C ALA A 122 -18.41 16.48 2.38
N ASP A 123 -19.58 16.41 1.73
CA ASP A 123 -20.69 15.54 2.13
C ASP A 123 -20.46 14.06 1.80
N LYS A 124 -19.95 13.77 0.59
CA LYS A 124 -19.87 12.40 0.06
C LYS A 124 -18.57 11.68 0.37
N TRP A 125 -17.49 12.40 0.65
CA TRP A 125 -16.16 11.79 0.77
C TRP A 125 -16.07 10.74 1.87
N MET A 126 -16.62 11.03 3.06
CA MET A 126 -16.61 10.12 4.20
C MET A 126 -17.38 8.82 3.95
N SER A 127 -18.37 8.83 3.05
CA SER A 127 -19.18 7.65 2.76
C SER A 127 -18.71 6.86 1.54
N LEU A 128 -18.11 7.54 0.55
CA LEU A 128 -17.69 6.91 -0.71
C LEU A 128 -16.20 6.54 -0.75
N VAL A 129 -15.33 7.30 -0.09
CA VAL A 129 -13.88 7.13 -0.20
C VAL A 129 -13.28 6.47 1.03
N ILE A 130 -13.61 6.98 2.23
CA ILE A 130 -13.00 6.51 3.48
C ILE A 130 -13.24 5.02 3.77
N PRO A 131 -14.44 4.45 3.55
CA PRO A 131 -14.65 3.03 3.84
C PRO A 131 -13.72 2.12 3.03
N SER A 132 -13.53 2.41 1.73
CA SER A 132 -12.59 1.67 0.88
C SER A 132 -11.13 1.89 1.30
N ALA A 133 -10.78 3.11 1.72
CA ALA A 133 -9.44 3.39 2.24
C ALA A 133 -9.10 2.55 3.48
N ILE A 134 -10.09 2.25 4.32
CA ILE A 134 -9.92 1.46 5.55
C ILE A 134 -10.02 -0.04 5.27
N SER A 135 -11.06 -0.49 4.56
CA SER A 135 -11.37 -1.91 4.40
C SER A 135 -10.45 -2.65 3.43
N ASP A 136 -9.94 -1.99 2.39
CA ASP A 136 -9.12 -2.64 1.35
C ASP A 136 -7.62 -2.35 1.51
N GLY A 137 -7.23 -1.73 2.63
CA GLY A 137 -5.87 -1.25 2.88
C GLY A 137 -5.47 -0.09 1.95
N GLY A 138 -6.44 0.74 1.56
CA GLY A 138 -6.22 1.79 0.56
C GLY A 138 -5.18 2.84 0.95
N VAL A 139 -4.92 3.04 2.25
CA VAL A 139 -3.82 3.89 2.74
C VAL A 139 -2.45 3.37 2.28
N TYR A 140 -2.29 2.06 2.10
CA TYR A 140 -1.05 1.42 1.66
C TYR A 140 -0.98 1.22 0.15
N LYS A 141 -2.09 1.42 -0.56
CA LYS A 141 -2.24 1.14 -2.00
C LYS A 141 -2.54 2.42 -2.78
N PRO A 142 -1.63 3.41 -2.79
CA PRO A 142 -1.96 4.75 -3.26
C PRO A 142 -2.32 4.81 -4.75
N LEU A 143 -1.68 4.00 -5.60
CA LEU A 143 -2.00 3.99 -7.03
C LEU A 143 -3.42 3.46 -7.25
N GLU A 144 -3.75 2.34 -6.60
CA GLU A 144 -5.04 1.66 -6.67
C GLU A 144 -6.14 2.56 -6.10
N THR A 145 -5.91 3.18 -4.95
CA THR A 145 -6.87 4.06 -4.27
C THR A 145 -7.16 5.31 -5.09
N LEU A 146 -6.14 5.96 -5.65
CA LEU A 146 -6.35 7.11 -6.55
C LEU A 146 -7.13 6.70 -7.81
N GLN A 147 -6.87 5.50 -8.34
CA GLN A 147 -7.60 4.97 -9.48
C GLN A 147 -9.07 4.68 -9.15
N PHE A 148 -9.34 4.14 -7.97
CA PHE A 148 -10.69 3.94 -7.44
C PHE A 148 -11.44 5.27 -7.32
N ILE A 149 -10.83 6.26 -6.66
CA ILE A 149 -11.42 7.60 -6.49
C ILE A 149 -11.77 8.23 -7.85
N LYS A 150 -10.90 8.09 -8.86
CA LYS A 150 -11.14 8.59 -10.22
C LYS A 150 -12.35 7.94 -10.91
N GLN A 151 -12.62 6.68 -10.61
CA GLN A 151 -13.68 5.86 -11.23
C GLN A 151 -15.05 6.08 -10.60
N LEU A 152 -15.12 6.65 -9.40
CA LEU A 152 -16.39 7.01 -8.77
C LEU A 152 -17.24 7.90 -9.67
N GLY A 153 -18.55 7.70 -9.60
CA GLY A 153 -19.57 8.39 -10.39
C GLY A 153 -19.81 9.83 -9.94
N TRP A 154 -18.77 10.64 -9.74
CA TRP A 154 -18.87 11.99 -9.16
C TRP A 154 -19.90 12.91 -9.84
N ALA A 155 -20.09 12.78 -11.16
CA ALA A 155 -21.11 13.53 -11.88
C ALA A 155 -22.54 13.16 -11.43
N ALA A 156 -22.79 11.89 -11.12
CA ALA A 156 -24.08 11.42 -10.59
C ALA A 156 -24.29 11.88 -9.14
N GLU A 157 -23.21 12.09 -8.38
CA GLU A 157 -23.24 12.63 -7.02
C GLU A 157 -23.46 14.16 -6.98
N GLY A 158 -23.39 14.84 -8.14
CA GLY A 158 -23.69 16.27 -8.27
C GLY A 158 -22.52 17.16 -8.67
N LEU A 159 -21.33 16.61 -8.97
CA LEU A 159 -20.22 17.41 -9.49
C LEU A 159 -20.46 17.83 -10.94
N CYS A 160 -20.08 19.07 -11.25
CA CYS A 160 -20.11 19.55 -12.62
C CYS A 160 -19.02 18.87 -13.49
N PRO A 161 -19.22 18.76 -14.82
CA PRO A 161 -18.26 18.08 -15.70
C PRO A 161 -16.84 18.66 -15.65
N ALA A 162 -16.71 19.98 -15.45
CA ALA A 162 -15.42 20.66 -15.38
C ALA A 162 -14.61 20.20 -14.16
N CYS A 163 -15.21 20.20 -12.96
CA CYS A 163 -14.54 19.76 -11.74
C CYS A 163 -14.24 18.26 -11.73
N VAL A 164 -15.11 17.42 -12.32
CA VAL A 164 -14.83 15.99 -12.48
C VAL A 164 -13.59 15.77 -13.34
N ARG A 165 -13.47 16.49 -14.47
CA ARG A 165 -12.30 16.38 -15.35
C ARG A 165 -11.03 16.84 -14.64
N GLU A 166 -11.07 18.03 -14.05
CA GLU A 166 -9.93 18.63 -13.34
C GLU A 166 -9.41 17.71 -12.24
N LYS A 167 -10.30 17.16 -11.39
CA LYS A 167 -9.88 16.23 -10.34
C LYS A 167 -9.35 14.91 -10.85
N ARG A 168 -9.87 14.39 -11.96
CA ARG A 168 -9.30 13.20 -12.60
C ARG A 168 -7.89 13.44 -13.14
N GLU A 169 -7.63 14.63 -13.67
CA GLU A 169 -6.30 15.04 -14.10
C GLU A 169 -5.36 15.16 -12.89
N GLU A 170 -5.76 15.89 -11.85
CA GLU A 170 -5.02 16.05 -10.58
C GLU A 170 -4.66 14.70 -9.96
N TRP A 171 -5.60 13.78 -9.82
CA TRP A 171 -5.31 12.45 -9.26
C TRP A 171 -4.46 11.56 -10.18
N THR A 172 -4.48 11.81 -11.49
CA THR A 172 -3.58 11.11 -12.43
C THR A 172 -2.15 11.63 -12.29
N GLU A 173 -1.98 12.94 -12.11
CA GLU A 173 -0.68 13.53 -11.81
C GLU A 173 -0.18 13.05 -10.44
N GLU A 174 -1.06 12.96 -9.45
CA GLU A 174 -0.70 12.47 -8.12
C GLU A 174 -0.22 11.01 -8.16
N GLN A 175 -0.81 10.15 -9.00
CA GLN A 175 -0.29 8.78 -9.23
C GLN A 175 1.15 8.79 -9.75
N ALA A 176 1.49 9.71 -10.65
CA ALA A 176 2.86 9.87 -11.14
C ALA A 176 3.80 10.40 -10.04
N VAL A 177 3.35 11.38 -9.25
CA VAL A 177 4.10 11.93 -8.11
C VAL A 177 4.41 10.86 -7.07
N VAL A 178 3.41 10.06 -6.69
CA VAL A 178 3.59 8.92 -5.78
C VAL A 178 4.62 7.95 -6.35
N TRP A 179 4.49 7.58 -7.62
CA TRP A 179 5.42 6.65 -8.24
C TRP A 179 6.85 7.18 -8.23
N ASP A 180 7.08 8.45 -8.52
CA ASP A 180 8.41 9.07 -8.45
C ASP A 180 8.96 9.14 -7.02
N LYS A 181 8.09 9.26 -6.00
CA LYS A 181 8.49 9.23 -4.59
C LYS A 181 8.91 7.84 -4.11
N VAL A 182 8.37 6.76 -4.70
CA VAL A 182 8.77 5.38 -4.35
C VAL A 182 10.29 5.20 -4.43
N ASP A 183 10.95 5.74 -5.47
CA ASP A 183 12.41 5.66 -5.58
C ASP A 183 13.13 6.36 -4.43
N ARG A 184 12.60 7.51 -3.98
CA ARG A 184 13.18 8.28 -2.88
C ARG A 184 13.00 7.60 -1.52
N TRP A 185 11.86 6.94 -1.31
CA TRP A 185 11.59 6.23 -0.05
C TRP A 185 12.40 4.93 0.06
N LEU A 186 12.66 4.27 -1.07
CA LEU A 186 13.52 3.09 -1.10
C LEU A 186 14.99 3.41 -0.78
N GLY A 187 15.47 4.61 -1.15
CA GLY A 187 16.82 5.10 -0.87
C GLY A 187 17.78 4.89 -2.04
#